data_AF-A0A3M1N7J6-F1
#
_entry.id   AF-A0A3M1N7J6-F1
#
_cell.length_a   1.000
_cell.length_b   1.000
_cell.length_c   1.000
_cell.angle_alpha   90.00
_cell.angle_beta   90.00
_cell.angle_gamma   90.00
#
_symmetry.space_group_name_H-M   'P 1'
#
loop_
_entity.id
_entity.type
_entity.pdbx_description
1 polymer ?
#
loop_
_entity_poly.entity_id
_entity_poly.type
_entity_poly.pdbx_seq_one_letter_code
_entity_poly.pdbx_strand_id
1 'polypeptide(L)'
;MPELALQLYSVREALASDFEGTLRRVAAIGYRAVETAGLYGGTPERTARLFESLGLRAIAAHVGLPLGAQKSAVLELLEALKINTLVCPWQPPEFFRSADGLQRICDLLNAAHSELQAHGLRLAYHNHHFECLPLPDGSLPLLRLGPRHSA
;
A
#
# COMPACT_ATOMS: atom_id res chain seq x y z
N MET A 1 -8.21 20.25 11.73
CA MET A 1 -6.85 19.67 11.91
C MET A 1 -6.70 18.52 10.93
N PRO A 2 -5.51 18.29 10.33
CA PRO A 2 -5.29 17.11 9.50
C PRO A 2 -5.52 15.83 10.30
N GLU A 3 -6.09 14.82 9.67
CA GLU A 3 -6.33 13.52 10.28
C GLU A 3 -5.01 12.73 10.42
N LEU A 4 -4.75 12.16 11.59
CA LEU A 4 -3.56 11.35 11.86
C LEU A 4 -3.89 9.88 11.59
N ALA A 5 -3.11 9.25 10.72
CA ALA A 5 -3.21 7.83 10.41
C ALA A 5 -1.98 7.07 10.90
N LEU A 6 -2.21 5.86 11.45
CA LEU A 6 -1.14 4.93 11.82
C LEU A 6 -0.95 3.90 10.71
N GLN A 7 0.27 3.77 10.18
CA GLN A 7 0.65 2.59 9.39
C GLN A 7 0.83 1.39 10.32
N LEU A 8 -0.08 0.41 10.22
CA LEU A 8 -0.22 -0.73 11.14
C LEU A 8 1.02 -1.63 11.24
N TYR A 9 1.88 -1.65 10.22
CA TYR A 9 3.18 -2.32 10.23
C TYR A 9 4.08 -1.86 11.39
N SER A 10 3.88 -0.63 11.88
CA SER A 10 4.57 -0.09 13.05
C SER A 10 4.30 -0.90 14.33
N VAL A 11 3.15 -1.59 14.40
CA VAL A 11 2.72 -2.43 15.53
C VAL A 11 2.48 -3.89 15.08
N ARG A 12 3.11 -4.32 13.98
CA ARG A 12 2.93 -5.63 13.35
C ARG A 12 3.09 -6.82 14.30
N GLU A 13 4.02 -6.74 15.24
CA GLU A 13 4.31 -7.82 16.19
C GLU A 13 3.17 -7.98 17.19
N ALA A 14 2.62 -6.86 17.68
CA ALA A 14 1.43 -6.86 18.53
C ALA A 14 0.19 -7.34 17.76
N LEU A 15 0.02 -6.91 16.50
CA LEU A 15 -1.08 -7.37 15.64
C LEU A 15 -1.01 -8.88 15.34
N ALA A 16 0.20 -9.41 15.14
CA ALA A 16 0.41 -10.84 14.94
C ALA A 16 0.08 -11.67 16.20
N SER A 17 0.32 -11.10 17.39
CA SER A 17 0.02 -11.76 18.66
C SER A 17 -1.44 -11.65 19.07
N ASP A 18 -2.05 -10.46 18.90
CA ASP A 18 -3.43 -10.16 19.26
C ASP A 18 -3.96 -9.04 18.36
N PHE A 19 -4.52 -9.44 17.23
CA PHE A 19 -5.02 -8.53 16.20
C PHE A 19 -6.11 -7.60 16.75
N GLU A 20 -7.12 -8.15 17.41
CA GLU A 20 -8.27 -7.38 17.87
C GLU A 20 -7.93 -6.49 19.07
N GLY A 21 -7.23 -7.04 20.08
CA GLY A 21 -6.83 -6.26 21.25
C GLY A 21 -5.86 -5.12 20.89
N THR A 22 -4.97 -5.34 19.92
CA THR A 22 -4.08 -4.28 19.43
C THR A 22 -4.86 -3.16 18.74
N LEU A 23 -5.81 -3.48 17.86
CA LEU A 23 -6.63 -2.46 17.19
C LEU A 23 -7.51 -1.68 18.16
N ARG A 24 -8.07 -2.35 19.18
CA ARG A 24 -8.79 -1.69 20.29
C ARG A 24 -7.89 -0.67 20.99
N ARG A 25 -6.63 -1.04 21.24
CA ARG A 25 -5.65 -0.16 21.89
C ARG A 25 -5.25 1.01 21.01
N VAL A 26 -5.07 0.79 19.71
CA VAL A 26 -4.82 1.86 18.71
C VAL A 26 -5.96 2.89 18.72
N ALA A 27 -7.22 2.43 18.70
CA ALA A 27 -8.38 3.31 18.77
C ALA A 27 -8.47 4.08 20.12
N ALA A 28 -8.17 3.39 21.23
CA ALA A 28 -8.17 3.98 22.57
C ALA A 28 -7.07 5.04 22.77
N ILE A 29 -5.92 4.91 22.10
CA ILE A 29 -4.86 5.92 22.08
C ILE A 29 -5.32 7.21 21.39
N GLY A 30 -6.28 7.12 20.46
CA GLY A 30 -6.88 8.27 19.80
C GLY A 30 -6.78 8.25 18.27
N TYR A 31 -6.15 7.24 17.66
CA TYR A 31 -6.17 7.11 16.20
C TYR A 31 -7.59 6.85 15.71
N ARG A 32 -7.92 7.45 14.56
CA ARG A 32 -9.20 7.25 13.83
C ARG A 32 -8.99 6.76 12.41
N ALA A 33 -7.78 6.93 11.88
CA ALA A 33 -7.37 6.43 10.59
C ALA A 33 -6.19 5.47 10.74
N VAL A 34 -6.13 4.48 9.85
CA VAL A 34 -5.03 3.52 9.73
C VAL A 34 -4.70 3.27 8.27
N GLU A 35 -3.46 2.89 8.00
CA GLU A 35 -3.06 2.27 6.74
C GLU A 35 -2.75 0.80 7.01
N THR A 36 -3.36 -0.11 6.26
CA THR A 36 -3.16 -1.56 6.48
C THR A 36 -1.86 -2.03 5.85
N ALA A 37 -1.31 -3.14 6.34
CA ALA A 37 -0.14 -3.83 5.77
C ALA A 37 -0.30 -5.33 5.98
N GLY A 38 -1.35 -5.88 5.36
CA GLY A 38 -1.91 -7.19 5.70
C GLY A 38 -2.91 -7.12 6.86
N LEU A 39 -3.52 -8.27 7.17
CA LEU A 39 -4.62 -8.39 8.14
C LEU A 39 -4.30 -9.27 9.35
N TYR A 40 -3.07 -9.79 9.47
CA TYR A 40 -2.59 -10.53 10.65
C TYR A 40 -3.56 -11.63 11.16
N GLY A 41 -4.12 -12.42 10.23
CA GLY A 41 -5.07 -13.49 10.53
C GLY A 41 -6.55 -13.08 10.49
N GLY A 42 -6.86 -11.79 10.30
CA GLY A 42 -8.21 -11.32 9.97
C GLY A 42 -8.59 -11.58 8.51
N THR A 43 -9.89 -11.70 8.24
CA THR A 43 -10.45 -11.58 6.89
C THR A 43 -10.85 -10.13 6.60
N PRO A 44 -11.02 -9.72 5.33
CA PRO A 44 -11.50 -8.37 5.01
C PRO A 44 -12.80 -8.00 5.71
N GLU A 45 -13.78 -8.91 5.76
CA GLU A 45 -15.11 -8.68 6.33
C GLU A 45 -15.07 -8.58 7.86
N ARG A 46 -14.26 -9.43 8.51
CA ARG A 46 -14.07 -9.36 9.97
C ARG A 46 -13.37 -8.06 10.34
N THR A 47 -12.35 -7.68 9.57
CA THR A 47 -11.58 -6.46 9.81
C THR A 47 -12.45 -5.22 9.60
N ALA A 48 -13.25 -5.17 8.54
CA ALA A 48 -14.19 -4.08 8.27
C ALA A 48 -15.15 -3.85 9.44
N ARG A 49 -15.79 -4.93 9.93
CA ARG A 49 -16.69 -4.85 11.10
C ARG A 49 -15.98 -4.39 12.37
N LEU A 50 -14.75 -4.85 12.60
CA LEU A 50 -13.97 -4.43 13.74
C LEU A 50 -13.63 -2.93 13.64
N PHE A 51 -13.17 -2.47 12.48
CA PHE A 51 -12.87 -1.06 12.23
C PHE A 51 -14.11 -0.18 12.46
N GLU A 52 -15.27 -0.55 11.93
CA GLU A 52 -16.53 0.14 12.19
C GLU A 52 -16.87 0.18 13.69
N SER A 53 -16.72 -0.93 14.41
CA SER A 53 -16.99 -0.98 15.86
C SER A 53 -16.06 -0.12 16.71
N LEU A 54 -14.84 0.14 16.22
CA LEU A 54 -13.82 0.92 16.90
C LEU A 54 -13.76 2.39 16.44
N GLY A 55 -14.57 2.76 15.45
CA GLY A 55 -14.46 4.08 14.81
C GLY A 55 -13.12 4.29 14.10
N LEU A 56 -12.53 3.21 13.59
CA LEU A 56 -11.33 3.25 12.75
C LEU A 56 -11.74 3.22 11.27
N ARG A 57 -10.98 3.92 10.43
CA ARG A 57 -11.10 3.88 8.97
C ARG A 57 -9.76 3.54 8.34
N ALA A 58 -9.77 2.66 7.35
CA ALA A 58 -8.60 2.41 6.52
C ALA A 58 -8.50 3.49 5.42
N ILE A 59 -7.41 4.23 5.36
CA ILE A 59 -7.22 5.31 4.36
C ILE A 59 -6.46 4.84 3.12
N ALA A 60 -5.63 3.80 3.29
CA ALA A 60 -4.80 3.21 2.27
C ALA A 60 -4.42 1.78 2.70
N ALA A 61 -3.91 0.99 1.75
CA ALA A 61 -3.40 -0.35 2.01
C ALA A 61 -2.03 -0.55 1.37
N HIS A 62 -1.04 -0.92 2.17
CA HIS A 62 0.20 -1.52 1.70
C HIS A 62 -0.07 -2.96 1.26
N VAL A 63 -0.21 -3.16 -0.04
CA VAL A 63 -0.45 -4.49 -0.63
C VAL A 63 0.24 -4.64 -1.99
N GLY A 64 0.42 -5.88 -2.42
CA GLY A 64 0.97 -6.18 -3.74
C GLY A 64 0.09 -5.64 -4.87
N LEU A 65 0.68 -5.46 -6.05
CA LEU A 65 -0.04 -5.00 -7.24
C LEU A 65 -1.18 -5.99 -7.58
N PRO A 66 -2.38 -5.51 -7.97
CA PRO A 66 -3.56 -6.33 -8.25
C PRO A 66 -3.46 -6.97 -9.65
N LEU A 67 -2.39 -7.71 -9.89
CA LEU A 67 -2.09 -8.37 -11.16
C LEU A 67 -2.06 -9.89 -10.97
N GLY A 68 -2.31 -10.63 -12.04
CA GLY A 68 -2.25 -12.10 -12.03
C GLY A 68 -3.18 -12.72 -10.98
N ALA A 69 -2.69 -13.72 -10.26
CA ALA A 69 -3.49 -14.52 -9.34
C ALA A 69 -4.00 -13.74 -8.11
N GLN A 70 -3.31 -12.68 -7.67
CA GLN A 70 -3.73 -11.91 -6.49
C GLN A 70 -4.76 -10.81 -6.77
N LYS A 71 -5.08 -10.55 -8.05
CA LYS A 71 -5.96 -9.44 -8.47
C LYS A 71 -7.27 -9.40 -7.68
N SER A 72 -8.04 -10.50 -7.70
CA SER A 72 -9.36 -10.54 -7.05
C SER A 72 -9.25 -10.30 -5.55
N ALA A 73 -8.32 -10.99 -4.87
CA ALA A 73 -8.14 -10.87 -3.42
C ALA A 73 -7.75 -9.44 -2.99
N VAL A 74 -6.94 -8.74 -3.79
CA VAL A 74 -6.59 -7.34 -3.52
C VAL A 74 -7.79 -6.42 -3.70
N LEU A 75 -8.56 -6.57 -4.78
CA LEU A 75 -9.75 -5.74 -5.02
C LEU A 75 -10.83 -5.97 -3.95
N GLU A 76 -11.09 -7.23 -3.58
CA GLU A 76 -12.01 -7.60 -2.49
C GLU A 76 -11.60 -6.97 -1.16
N LEU A 77 -10.31 -6.99 -0.83
CA LEU A 77 -9.78 -6.34 0.37
C LEU A 77 -10.04 -4.83 0.36
N LEU A 78 -9.75 -4.16 -0.75
CA LEU A 78 -9.93 -2.70 -0.88
C LEU A 78 -11.41 -2.32 -0.78
N GLU A 79 -12.28 -3.08 -1.44
CA GLU A 79 -13.73 -2.88 -1.39
C GLU A 79 -14.28 -3.08 0.03
N ALA A 80 -13.99 -4.21 0.67
CA ALA A 80 -14.48 -4.54 2.00
C ALA A 80 -14.08 -3.50 3.05
N LEU A 81 -12.87 -2.95 2.94
CA LEU A 81 -12.35 -1.92 3.84
C LEU A 81 -12.64 -0.48 3.38
N LYS A 82 -13.34 -0.30 2.26
CA LYS A 82 -13.69 0.99 1.66
C LYS A 82 -12.45 1.86 1.39
N ILE A 83 -11.35 1.23 0.98
CA ILE A 83 -10.06 1.87 0.69
C ILE A 83 -10.01 2.28 -0.78
N ASN A 84 -9.69 3.55 -1.05
CA ASN A 84 -9.58 4.07 -2.42
C ASN A 84 -8.12 4.18 -2.93
N THR A 85 -7.14 3.80 -2.12
CA THR A 85 -5.72 3.95 -2.44
C THR A 85 -4.95 2.69 -2.09
N LEU A 86 -4.42 2.02 -3.12
CA LEU A 86 -3.43 0.97 -2.97
C LEU A 86 -2.05 1.62 -2.98
N VAL A 87 -1.22 1.25 -2.01
CA VAL A 87 0.18 1.64 -1.93
C VAL A 87 1.00 0.39 -2.21
N CYS A 88 1.73 0.37 -3.33
CA CYS A 88 2.72 -0.65 -3.61
C CYS A 88 3.93 -0.40 -2.68
N PRO A 89 4.18 -1.25 -1.69
CA PRO A 89 5.10 -0.93 -0.62
C PRO A 89 6.53 -1.34 -0.93
N TRP A 90 6.78 -2.12 -1.99
CA TRP A 90 8.11 -2.66 -2.26
C TRP A 90 8.15 -3.29 -3.66
N GLN A 91 9.32 -3.23 -4.29
CA GLN A 91 9.69 -4.04 -5.45
C GLN A 91 11.14 -4.49 -5.30
N PRO A 92 11.55 -5.59 -5.96
CA PRO A 92 12.91 -6.09 -5.86
C PRO A 92 13.97 -5.05 -6.22
N PRO A 93 14.98 -4.80 -5.35
CA PRO A 93 16.00 -3.77 -5.55
C PRO A 93 16.76 -3.88 -6.87
N GLU A 94 16.90 -5.08 -7.44
CA GLU A 94 17.53 -5.32 -8.73
C GLU A 94 16.88 -4.57 -9.88
N PHE A 95 15.57 -4.30 -9.79
CA PHE A 95 14.89 -3.54 -10.81
C PHE A 95 15.31 -2.06 -10.80
N PHE A 96 15.81 -1.53 -9.69
CA PHE A 96 16.25 -0.13 -9.57
C PHE A 96 17.72 0.08 -9.93
N ARG A 97 18.43 -0.97 -10.39
CA ARG A 97 19.88 -0.93 -10.67
C ARG A 97 20.22 -0.77 -12.16
N SER A 98 19.22 -0.76 -13.05
CA SER A 98 19.43 -0.60 -14.49
C SER A 98 18.24 0.06 -15.17
N ALA A 99 18.45 0.61 -16.37
CA ALA A 99 17.39 1.18 -17.19
C ALA A 99 16.32 0.13 -17.55
N ASP A 100 16.75 -1.10 -17.89
CA ASP A 100 15.84 -2.21 -18.22
C ASP A 100 14.99 -2.63 -17.02
N GLY A 101 15.61 -2.73 -15.84
CA GLY A 101 14.90 -3.04 -14.60
C GLY A 101 13.85 -1.97 -14.28
N LEU A 102 14.23 -0.70 -14.45
CA LEU A 102 13.36 0.42 -14.19
C LEU A 102 12.18 0.44 -15.16
N GLN A 103 12.42 0.15 -16.45
CA GLN A 103 11.36 0.00 -17.43
C GLN A 103 10.36 -1.09 -17.02
N ARG A 104 10.85 -2.25 -16.52
CA ARG A 104 9.97 -3.33 -16.03
C ARG A 104 9.09 -2.91 -14.86
N ILE A 105 9.62 -2.14 -13.89
CA ILE A 105 8.79 -1.61 -12.80
C ILE A 105 7.75 -0.64 -13.35
N CYS A 106 8.15 0.28 -14.23
CA CYS A 106 7.21 1.22 -14.82
C CYS A 106 6.07 0.50 -15.55
N ASP A 107 6.37 -0.56 -16.30
CA ASP A 107 5.37 -1.38 -16.97
C ASP A 107 4.41 -2.06 -15.98
N LEU A 108 4.96 -2.63 -14.89
CA LEU A 108 4.15 -3.24 -13.82
C LEU A 108 3.25 -2.21 -13.11
N LEU A 109 3.78 -1.04 -12.78
CA LEU A 109 3.03 0.04 -12.14
C LEU A 109 1.94 0.60 -13.07
N ASN A 110 2.23 0.75 -14.37
CA ASN A 110 1.26 1.21 -15.37
C ASN A 110 0.13 0.18 -15.59
N ALA A 111 0.46 -1.11 -15.62
CA ALA A 111 -0.54 -2.17 -15.70
C ALA A 111 -1.45 -2.17 -14.46
N ALA A 112 -0.86 -2.07 -13.27
CA ALA A 112 -1.61 -1.98 -12.02
C ALA A 112 -2.45 -0.71 -11.92
N HIS A 113 -1.93 0.42 -12.40
CA HIS A 113 -2.66 1.69 -12.45
C HIS A 113 -3.90 1.58 -13.33
N SER A 114 -3.76 1.03 -14.54
CA SER A 114 -4.89 0.81 -15.46
C SER A 114 -5.95 -0.08 -14.84
N GLU A 115 -5.55 -1.15 -14.15
CA GLU A 115 -6.47 -2.03 -13.42
C GLU A 115 -7.21 -1.25 -12.33
N LEU A 116 -6.49 -0.56 -11.43
CA LEU A 116 -7.09 0.19 -10.33
C LEU A 116 -8.02 1.31 -10.81
N GLN A 117 -7.64 2.03 -11.86
CA GLN A 117 -8.46 3.10 -12.45
C GLN A 117 -9.82 2.58 -12.95
N ALA A 118 -9.88 1.36 -13.49
CA ALA A 118 -11.14 0.76 -13.92
C ALA A 118 -12.16 0.58 -12.78
N HIS A 119 -11.69 0.57 -11.52
CA HIS A 119 -12.52 0.50 -10.31
C HIS A 119 -12.56 1.84 -9.54
N GLY A 120 -12.07 2.94 -10.13
CA GLY A 120 -12.01 4.25 -9.46
C GLY A 120 -11.01 4.31 -8.30
N LEU A 121 -10.02 3.40 -8.27
CA LEU A 121 -9.00 3.31 -7.23
C LEU A 121 -7.70 4.00 -7.67
N ARG A 122 -6.92 4.46 -6.69
CA ARG A 122 -5.61 5.12 -6.90
C ARG A 122 -4.46 4.18 -6.61
N LEU A 123 -3.40 4.30 -7.38
CA LEU A 123 -2.10 3.67 -7.11
C LEU A 123 -1.15 4.71 -6.53
N ALA A 124 -0.46 4.35 -5.45
CA ALA A 124 0.71 5.02 -4.92
C ALA A 124 1.87 4.04 -4.81
N TYR A 125 3.10 4.56 -4.81
CA TYR A 125 4.32 3.79 -4.60
C TYR A 125 5.05 4.33 -3.39
N HIS A 126 5.46 3.46 -2.47
CA HIS A 126 6.24 3.83 -1.29
C HIS A 126 7.71 3.52 -1.56
N ASN A 127 8.52 4.56 -1.73
CA ASN A 127 9.95 4.40 -1.98
C ASN A 127 10.74 4.02 -0.72
N HIS A 128 11.83 3.30 -0.92
CA HIS A 128 12.85 3.04 0.09
C HIS A 128 14.12 3.83 -0.25
N HIS A 129 15.22 3.46 0.42
CA HIS A 129 16.51 4.09 0.20
C HIS A 129 17.15 3.69 -1.13
N PHE A 130 16.89 2.48 -1.64
CA PHE A 130 17.61 1.94 -2.79
C PHE A 130 17.15 2.55 -4.13
N GLU A 131 15.92 3.04 -4.20
CA GLU A 131 15.36 3.80 -5.31
C GLU A 131 15.98 5.20 -5.40
N CYS A 132 16.65 5.64 -4.33
CA CYS A 132 17.37 6.92 -4.25
C CYS A 132 18.87 6.75 -4.56
N LEU A 133 19.35 5.55 -4.89
CA LEU A 133 20.74 5.34 -5.29
C LEU A 133 20.91 5.66 -6.78
N PRO A 134 21.98 6.38 -7.17
CA PRO A 134 22.17 6.77 -8.56
C PRO A 134 22.51 5.57 -9.45
N LEU A 135 21.98 5.60 -10.67
CA LEU A 135 22.40 4.73 -11.77
C LEU A 135 23.78 5.18 -12.31
N PRO A 136 24.44 4.37 -13.17
CA PRO A 136 25.72 4.76 -13.79
C PRO A 136 25.68 6.08 -14.57
N ASP A 137 24.50 6.48 -15.06
CA ASP A 137 24.28 7.77 -15.75
C ASP A 137 24.03 8.95 -14.78
N GLY A 138 24.12 8.73 -13.47
CA GLY A 138 23.90 9.72 -12.42
C GLY A 138 22.43 9.99 -12.08
N SER A 139 21.49 9.36 -12.79
CA SER A 139 20.07 9.58 -12.53
C SER A 139 19.54 8.76 -11.37
N LEU A 140 18.48 9.27 -10.72
CA LEU A 140 17.82 8.61 -9.60
C LEU A 140 16.61 7.80 -10.10
N PRO A 141 16.55 6.48 -9.86
CA PRO A 141 15.43 5.63 -10.24
C PRO A 141 14.08 6.18 -9.77
N LEU A 142 13.99 6.66 -8.52
CA LEU A 142 12.76 7.21 -7.94
C LEU A 142 12.14 8.33 -8.79
N LEU A 143 12.97 9.24 -9.33
CA LEU A 143 12.49 10.37 -10.14
C LEU A 143 11.99 9.93 -11.52
N ARG A 144 12.21 8.68 -11.90
CA ARG A 144 11.78 8.10 -13.18
C ARG A 144 10.55 7.19 -13.05
N LEU A 145 10.02 6.95 -11.84
CA LEU A 145 8.83 6.13 -11.59
C LEU A 145 7.50 6.90 -11.76
N GLY A 146 7.55 8.23 -11.88
CA GLY A 146 6.37 9.06 -12.06
C GLY A 146 5.91 9.14 -13.53
N PRO A 147 4.66 9.58 -13.78
CA PRO A 147 4.22 9.88 -15.13
C PRO A 147 5.19 10.88 -15.76
N ARG A 148 5.67 10.59 -16.97
CA ARG A 148 6.37 11.58 -17.77
C ARG A 148 5.36 12.67 -18.10
N HIS A 149 5.40 13.78 -17.39
CA HIS A 149 4.72 14.98 -17.83
C HIS A 149 5.38 15.39 -19.15
N SER A 150 4.72 15.12 -20.27
CA SER A 150 5.04 15.76 -21.54
C SER A 150 4.98 17.27 -21.27
N ALA A 151 6.12 17.95 -21.39
CA ALA A 151 6.17 19.40 -21.46
C ALA A 151 5.54 19.87 -22.78
#